data_AF-A0A0S9KNP0-F1
#
_entry.id   AF-A0A0S9KNP0-F1
#
_cell.length_a   1.000
_cell.length_b   1.000
_cell.length_c   1.000
_cell.angle_alpha   90.00
_cell.angle_beta   90.00
_cell.angle_gamma   90.00
#
_symmetry.space_group_name_H-M   'P 1'
#
loop_
_entity.id
_entity.type
_entity.pdbx_description
1 polymer ?
#
loop_
_entity_poly.entity_id
_entity_poly.type
_entity_poly.pdbx_seq_one_letter_code
_entity_poly.pdbx_strand_id
1 'polypeptide(L)'
;MLGAGGSDETIDGAELPAGLRSTSGPTSASDPTSGTGLGAASEPQRETAALFVHVLGAVSRPGLYELTAGTRVMDAVAAAGGFSSTADPGGVNLARELSDGEQLYVPVVGEVPPPVAGGGTGAAPGGAVSPGAASAGPIDLNRATLAELDTLPRIGPSLAQRILDWRDANGGFTSVDELREVSGIGDKTFESLRELVTV
;
A
#
# COMPACT_ATOMS: atom_id res chain seq x y z
N MET A 1 24.81 -51.23 19.30
CA MET A 1 26.12 -50.68 19.66
C MET A 1 26.96 -50.76 18.40
N LEU A 2 27.00 -49.67 17.61
CA LEU A 2 27.54 -49.66 16.25
C LEU A 2 29.07 -49.62 16.32
N GLY A 3 29.68 -50.56 15.59
CA GLY A 3 31.13 -50.75 15.51
C GLY A 3 31.82 -49.60 14.78
N ALA A 4 33.01 -49.29 15.28
CA ALA A 4 33.96 -48.36 14.68
C ALA A 4 34.49 -48.92 13.34
N GLY A 5 34.27 -48.17 12.26
CA GLY A 5 34.94 -48.35 10.98
C GLY A 5 35.97 -47.25 10.79
N GLY A 6 37.22 -47.55 11.11
CA GLY A 6 38.38 -46.73 10.75
C GLY A 6 39.24 -47.49 9.75
N SER A 7 39.04 -47.21 8.47
CA SER A 7 39.96 -47.49 7.35
C SER A 7 40.69 -46.17 7.07
N ASP A 8 41.99 -46.04 7.33
CA ASP A 8 43.13 -46.55 6.55
C ASP A 8 43.24 -45.97 5.13
N GLU A 9 44.50 -45.71 4.76
CA GLU A 9 45.03 -45.46 3.41
C GLU A 9 45.02 -44.00 2.93
N THR A 10 46.14 -43.27 3.10
CA THR A 10 47.28 -43.20 2.17
C THR A 10 46.91 -42.58 0.83
N ILE A 11 47.23 -41.30 0.67
CA ILE A 11 47.35 -40.65 -0.65
C ILE A 11 48.74 -40.02 -0.74
N ASP A 12 49.68 -40.81 -1.27
CA ASP A 12 50.99 -40.38 -1.73
C ASP A 12 51.01 -40.53 -3.27
N GLY A 13 51.46 -39.48 -3.97
CA GLY A 13 52.08 -39.59 -5.30
C GLY A 13 51.18 -39.58 -6.54
N ALA A 14 51.05 -38.41 -7.18
CA ALA A 14 51.12 -38.23 -8.64
C ALA A 14 51.11 -36.71 -8.95
N GLU A 15 52.27 -36.09 -9.18
CA GLU A 15 52.88 -35.89 -10.51
C GLU A 15 52.61 -34.46 -11.06
N LEU A 16 53.59 -33.59 -10.84
CA LEU A 16 53.95 -32.44 -11.70
C LEU A 16 55.44 -32.64 -11.99
N PRO A 17 56.01 -32.38 -13.19
CA PRO A 17 55.85 -31.11 -13.91
C PRO A 17 56.01 -31.14 -15.45
N ALA A 18 55.47 -30.15 -16.17
CA ALA A 18 56.11 -29.50 -17.33
C ALA A 18 55.11 -28.53 -17.98
N GLY A 19 55.45 -27.24 -18.03
CA GLY A 19 54.52 -26.29 -18.67
C GLY A 19 54.79 -24.81 -18.54
N LEU A 20 56.03 -24.37 -18.76
CA LEU A 20 56.31 -23.09 -19.45
C LEU A 20 55.74 -21.80 -18.83
N ARG A 21 56.57 -21.16 -18.01
CA ARG A 21 56.75 -19.70 -17.89
C ARG A 21 56.28 -18.93 -19.14
N SER A 22 55.24 -18.13 -19.01
CA SER A 22 54.89 -17.11 -19.99
C SER A 22 55.16 -15.73 -19.39
N THR A 23 56.13 -15.06 -19.98
CA THR A 23 56.66 -13.74 -19.60
C THR A 23 55.69 -12.64 -20.03
N SER A 24 55.31 -11.77 -19.10
CA SER A 24 54.66 -10.49 -19.42
C SER A 24 55.62 -9.59 -20.19
N GLY A 25 55.23 -9.22 -21.40
CA GLY A 25 55.75 -8.07 -22.13
C GLY A 25 54.56 -7.20 -22.58
N PRO A 26 54.57 -5.88 -22.36
CA PRO A 26 53.52 -5.00 -22.84
C PRO A 26 53.86 -4.57 -24.26
N THR A 27 52.99 -4.86 -25.24
CA THR A 27 53.04 -4.15 -26.53
C THR A 27 51.63 -3.73 -26.92
N SER A 28 51.49 -2.41 -26.98
CA SER A 28 50.37 -1.70 -27.58
C SER A 28 50.47 -1.84 -29.10
N ALA A 29 49.40 -2.31 -29.74
CA ALA A 29 49.18 -2.15 -31.17
C ALA A 29 47.68 -2.04 -31.43
N SER A 30 47.29 -0.87 -31.90
CA SER A 30 45.98 -0.49 -32.41
C SER A 30 45.64 -1.27 -33.68
N ASP A 31 44.39 -1.70 -33.86
CA ASP A 31 43.47 -1.12 -34.87
C ASP A 31 42.03 -1.65 -34.69
N PRO A 32 41.00 -0.90 -35.13
CA PRO A 32 39.61 -1.11 -34.77
C PRO A 32 38.88 -1.97 -35.81
N THR A 33 37.96 -2.81 -35.35
CA THR A 33 36.91 -3.34 -36.23
C THR A 33 35.61 -3.44 -35.45
N SER A 34 34.62 -2.75 -36.02
CA SER A 34 33.25 -2.64 -35.57
C SER A 34 32.62 -4.00 -35.33
N GLY A 35 32.31 -4.27 -34.06
CA GLY A 35 31.26 -5.19 -33.66
C GLY A 35 30.05 -4.38 -33.26
N THR A 36 29.24 -4.02 -34.25
CA THR A 36 27.99 -3.29 -34.05
C THR A 36 27.00 -4.17 -33.29
N GLY A 37 27.00 -4.05 -31.96
CA GLY A 37 25.90 -4.48 -31.12
C GLY A 37 24.71 -3.53 -31.32
N LEU A 38 23.98 -3.72 -32.42
CA LEU A 38 22.64 -3.17 -32.60
C LEU A 38 21.71 -3.80 -31.57
N GLY A 39 21.33 -3.01 -30.59
CA GLY A 39 20.33 -3.40 -29.59
C GLY A 39 20.05 -2.32 -28.54
N ALA A 40 20.42 -1.06 -28.78
CA ALA A 40 19.73 0.03 -28.12
C ALA A 40 18.31 0.03 -28.71
N ALA A 41 17.41 -0.70 -28.06
CA ALA A 41 15.99 -0.50 -28.24
C ALA A 41 15.77 0.98 -27.94
N SER A 42 15.59 1.76 -29.00
CA SER A 42 14.97 3.06 -28.94
C SER A 42 13.59 2.82 -28.35
N GLU A 43 13.50 2.90 -27.02
CA GLU A 43 12.20 2.95 -26.37
C GLU A 43 11.52 4.20 -26.91
N PRO A 44 10.26 4.06 -27.35
CA PRO A 44 9.56 5.16 -27.98
C PRO A 44 9.56 6.32 -27.00
N GLN A 45 9.97 7.48 -27.49
CA GLN A 45 9.62 8.77 -26.92
C GLN A 45 8.09 8.87 -26.98
N ARG A 46 7.39 8.10 -26.14
CA ARG A 46 5.99 8.37 -25.81
C ARG A 46 6.05 9.78 -25.25
N GLU A 47 5.20 10.66 -25.74
CA GLU A 47 4.94 11.94 -25.08
C GLU A 47 4.65 11.64 -23.60
N THR A 48 5.69 11.78 -22.80
CA THR A 48 5.70 11.49 -21.38
C THR A 48 5.03 12.68 -20.74
N ALA A 49 3.74 12.56 -20.43
CA ALA A 49 3.11 13.53 -19.55
C ALA A 49 3.95 13.57 -18.26
N ALA A 50 4.58 14.72 -18.01
CA ALA A 50 5.37 14.94 -16.81
C ALA A 50 4.41 15.01 -15.63
N LEU A 51 4.72 14.26 -14.57
CA LEU A 51 3.98 14.22 -13.33
C LEU A 51 4.83 14.85 -12.23
N PHE A 52 4.25 15.71 -11.42
CA PHE A 52 4.88 16.25 -10.22
C PHE A 52 4.37 15.51 -8.99
N VAL A 53 5.28 14.82 -8.30
CA VAL A 53 4.97 14.06 -7.08
C VAL A 53 5.71 14.66 -5.90
N HIS A 54 4.99 14.92 -4.81
CA HIS A 54 5.58 15.42 -3.58
C HIS A 54 5.88 14.27 -2.62
N VAL A 55 7.16 13.96 -2.42
CA VAL A 55 7.61 12.86 -1.56
C VAL A 55 8.00 13.39 -0.18
N LEU A 56 7.40 12.80 0.85
CA LEU A 56 7.50 13.22 2.24
C LEU A 56 7.76 12.04 3.18
N GLY A 57 8.18 12.35 4.41
CA GLY A 57 8.39 11.36 5.45
C GLY A 57 9.79 10.76 5.43
N ALA A 58 9.88 9.46 5.67
CA ALA A 58 11.13 8.72 5.89
C ALA A 58 11.89 8.39 4.59
N VAL A 59 12.17 9.38 3.76
CA VAL A 59 12.98 9.23 2.54
C VAL A 59 14.27 10.03 2.65
N SER A 60 15.31 9.64 1.92
CA SER A 60 16.62 10.30 1.99
C SER A 60 16.56 11.78 1.65
N ARG A 61 15.75 12.15 0.65
CA ARG A 61 15.56 13.54 0.19
C ARG A 61 14.07 13.82 -0.03
N PRO A 62 13.33 14.27 0.99
CA PRO A 62 11.96 14.72 0.78
C PRO A 62 11.94 15.96 -0.12
N GLY A 63 10.93 16.08 -0.97
CA GLY A 63 10.86 17.15 -1.97
C GLY A 63 9.88 16.88 -3.09
N LEU A 64 9.84 17.79 -4.06
CA LEU A 64 9.05 17.65 -5.29
C LEU A 64 9.91 17.01 -6.38
N TYR A 65 9.37 16.00 -7.05
CA TYR A 65 10.04 15.27 -8.12
C TYR A 65 9.21 15.31 -9.39
N GLU A 66 9.88 15.59 -10.52
CA GLU A 66 9.31 15.48 -11.85
C GLU A 66 9.58 14.06 -12.38
N LEU A 67 8.51 13.33 -12.67
CA LEU A 67 8.52 11.94 -13.11
C LEU A 67 7.70 11.79 -14.39
N THR A 68 7.76 10.61 -15.01
CA THR A 68 7.00 10.31 -16.23
C THR A 68 5.66 9.66 -15.89
N ALA A 69 4.62 9.89 -16.69
CA ALA A 69 3.37 9.16 -16.57
C ALA A 69 3.55 7.64 -16.67
N GLY A 70 2.99 6.91 -15.71
CA GLY A 70 3.16 5.46 -15.57
C GLY A 70 4.33 5.04 -14.68
N THR A 71 5.09 5.99 -14.11
CA THR A 71 6.10 5.72 -13.08
C THR A 71 5.43 5.20 -11.80
N ARG A 72 6.06 4.23 -11.13
CA ARG A 72 5.53 3.63 -9.89
C ARG A 72 6.12 4.29 -8.65
N VAL A 73 5.48 4.06 -7.49
CA VAL A 73 5.94 4.54 -6.18
C VAL A 73 7.40 4.16 -5.89
N MET A 74 7.82 2.95 -6.26
CA MET A 74 9.20 2.49 -6.10
C MET A 74 10.22 3.40 -6.80
N ASP A 75 9.89 3.88 -8.00
CA ASP A 75 10.78 4.69 -8.82
C ASP A 75 10.86 6.13 -8.28
N ALA A 76 9.74 6.65 -7.74
CA ALA A 76 9.74 7.94 -7.03
C ALA A 76 10.60 7.90 -5.76
N VAL A 77 10.52 6.81 -4.98
CA VAL A 77 11.37 6.65 -3.81
C VAL A 77 12.84 6.50 -4.21
N ALA A 78 13.14 5.78 -5.30
CA ALA A 78 14.48 5.71 -5.85
C ALA A 78 15.00 7.10 -6.27
N ALA A 79 14.17 7.89 -6.95
CA ALA A 79 14.48 9.29 -7.30
C ALA A 79 14.71 10.16 -6.04
N ALA A 80 13.98 9.88 -4.95
CA ALA A 80 14.19 10.52 -3.64
C ALA A 80 15.46 10.06 -2.91
N GLY A 81 16.29 9.19 -3.50
CA GLY A 81 17.51 8.66 -2.90
C GLY A 81 17.27 7.48 -1.97
N GLY A 82 16.12 6.81 -2.13
CA GLY A 82 15.74 5.64 -1.36
C GLY A 82 15.05 5.96 -0.03
N PHE A 83 14.69 4.88 0.65
CA PHE A 83 14.17 4.91 2.01
C PHE A 83 15.25 5.33 3.01
N SER A 84 14.87 6.13 4.01
CA SER A 84 15.71 6.38 5.17
C SER A 84 15.88 5.09 6.00
N SER A 85 16.90 5.03 6.86
CA SER A 85 17.15 3.86 7.74
C SER A 85 16.01 3.59 8.73
N THR A 86 15.16 4.59 8.96
CA THR A 86 13.99 4.49 9.82
C THR A 86 12.70 4.28 9.04
N ALA A 87 12.72 4.15 7.71
CA ALA A 87 11.51 4.06 6.90
C ALA A 87 10.83 2.68 6.98
N ASP A 88 9.51 2.66 6.98
CA ASP A 88 8.73 1.44 6.82
C ASP A 88 8.31 1.24 5.37
N PRO A 89 8.99 0.36 4.60
CA PRO A 89 8.60 0.06 3.23
C PRO A 89 7.28 -0.73 3.16
N GLY A 90 6.84 -1.34 4.26
CA GLY A 90 5.55 -2.05 4.35
C GLY A 90 4.34 -1.12 4.42
N GLY A 91 4.55 0.14 4.82
CA GLY A 91 3.49 1.14 4.94
C GLY A 91 3.05 1.78 3.62
N VAL A 92 3.69 1.45 2.49
CA VAL A 92 3.39 2.02 1.17
C VAL A 92 3.30 0.93 0.09
N ASN A 93 2.36 1.08 -0.83
CA ASN A 93 2.28 0.18 -1.99
C ASN A 93 3.32 0.60 -3.05
N LEU A 94 4.50 -0.04 -3.05
CA LEU A 94 5.60 0.26 -3.97
C LEU A 94 5.25 0.04 -5.45
N ALA A 95 4.31 -0.86 -5.71
CA ALA A 95 3.91 -1.24 -7.07
C ALA A 95 2.82 -0.33 -7.65
N ARG A 96 2.23 0.57 -6.86
CA ARG A 96 1.21 1.53 -7.31
C ARG A 96 1.79 2.50 -8.34
N GLU A 97 1.00 2.81 -9.36
CA GLU A 97 1.28 3.89 -10.31
C GLU A 97 1.05 5.26 -9.64
N LEU A 98 1.89 6.23 -9.96
CA LEU A 98 1.78 7.58 -9.45
C LEU A 98 0.89 8.45 -10.35
N SER A 99 0.16 9.36 -9.73
CA SER A 99 -0.66 10.37 -10.41
C SER A 99 -0.01 11.76 -10.28
N ASP A 100 -0.31 12.66 -11.23
CA ASP A 100 0.15 14.05 -11.16
C ASP A 100 -0.44 14.76 -9.94
N GLY A 101 0.39 15.57 -9.28
CA GLY A 101 -0.01 16.31 -8.08
C GLY A 101 -0.22 15.44 -6.84
N GLU A 102 0.15 14.15 -6.87
CA GLU A 102 0.01 13.26 -5.72
C GLU A 102 1.06 13.54 -4.64
N GLN A 103 0.65 13.38 -3.39
CA GLN A 103 1.53 13.42 -2.22
C GLN A 103 1.84 11.99 -1.77
N LEU A 104 3.11 11.58 -1.86
CA LEU A 104 3.60 10.30 -1.39
C LEU A 104 4.23 10.45 -0.01
N TYR A 105 3.55 9.96 1.02
CA TYR A 105 4.06 9.94 2.38
C TYR A 105 4.63 8.56 2.73
N VAL A 106 5.88 8.53 3.18
CA VAL A 106 6.56 7.32 3.64
C VAL A 106 6.64 7.33 5.18
N PRO A 107 5.96 6.39 5.88
CA PRO A 107 6.03 6.32 7.33
C PRO A 107 7.40 5.83 7.83
N VAL A 108 7.75 6.14 9.08
CA VAL A 108 8.89 5.49 9.77
C VAL A 108 8.44 4.19 10.46
N VAL A 109 9.34 3.23 10.62
CA VAL A 109 9.13 1.95 11.31
C VAL A 109 8.67 2.22 12.74
N GLY A 110 7.45 1.82 13.06
CA GLY A 110 6.89 1.91 14.40
C GLY A 110 6.30 3.28 14.77
N GLU A 111 6.28 4.26 13.86
CA GLU A 111 5.48 5.46 14.06
C GLU A 111 4.08 5.22 13.51
N VAL A 112 3.09 5.34 14.38
CA VAL A 112 1.70 5.55 13.98
C VAL A 112 1.69 6.94 13.35
N PRO A 113 1.58 7.08 12.01
CA PRO A 113 1.66 8.39 11.39
C PRO A 113 0.57 9.30 11.97
N PRO A 114 0.87 10.59 12.25
CA PRO A 114 -0.21 11.55 12.45
C PRO A 114 -1.10 11.53 11.20
N PRO A 115 -2.44 11.49 11.35
CA PRO A 115 -3.34 11.35 10.21
C PRO A 115 -3.17 12.56 9.29
N VAL A 116 -2.42 12.37 8.19
CA VAL A 116 -2.45 13.27 7.06
C VAL A 116 -3.82 13.10 6.40
N ALA A 117 -4.58 14.19 6.37
CA ALA A 117 -5.84 14.26 5.66
C ALA A 117 -5.56 14.15 4.15
N GLY A 118 -5.56 12.93 3.61
CA GLY A 118 -5.45 12.71 2.17
C GLY A 118 -4.90 11.35 1.77
N GLY A 119 -5.79 10.37 1.62
CA GLY A 119 -5.65 9.29 0.63
C GLY A 119 -4.98 7.98 1.06
N GLY A 120 -5.80 6.96 1.34
CA GLY A 120 -5.47 5.57 0.98
C GLY A 120 -5.20 4.56 2.11
N THR A 121 -6.27 4.16 2.80
CA THR A 121 -6.56 2.81 3.36
C THR A 121 -5.42 1.90 3.84
N GLY A 122 -5.23 1.88 5.17
CA GLY A 122 -4.71 0.75 5.94
C GLY A 122 -5.43 0.69 7.29
N ALA A 123 -6.20 -0.36 7.55
CA ALA A 123 -7.10 -0.49 8.69
C ALA A 123 -6.37 -0.99 9.97
N ALA A 124 -6.52 -0.26 11.08
CA ALA A 124 -6.61 -0.77 12.46
C ALA A 124 -7.14 0.35 13.40
N PRO A 125 -7.80 0.00 14.54
CA PRO A 125 -8.94 0.76 15.08
C PRO A 125 -8.55 1.81 16.13
N GLY A 126 -9.30 2.91 16.17
CA GLY A 126 -9.13 3.96 17.19
C GLY A 126 -9.83 5.24 16.79
N GLY A 127 -11.17 5.21 16.74
CA GLY A 127 -11.98 6.30 16.25
C GLY A 127 -12.02 7.53 17.18
N ALA A 128 -11.77 8.70 16.58
CA ALA A 128 -12.36 9.98 16.97
C ALA A 128 -12.36 10.95 15.77
N VAL A 129 -13.45 10.86 14.99
CA VAL A 129 -14.21 11.89 14.26
C VAL A 129 -13.49 13.05 13.51
N SER A 130 -13.74 13.11 12.19
CA SER A 130 -14.57 14.20 11.66
C SER A 130 -15.32 13.77 10.39
N PRO A 131 -16.61 14.16 10.25
CA PRO A 131 -17.53 13.63 9.26
C PRO A 131 -17.42 14.43 7.96
N GLY A 132 -16.97 13.78 6.89
CA GLY A 132 -16.82 14.39 5.58
C GLY A 132 -17.35 13.47 4.50
N ALA A 133 -18.66 13.56 4.27
CA ALA A 133 -19.36 13.13 3.06
C ALA A 133 -19.23 11.64 2.68
N ALA A 134 -19.85 10.75 3.48
CA ALA A 134 -20.43 9.56 2.89
C ALA A 134 -21.73 9.99 2.19
N SER A 135 -21.71 9.84 0.86
CA SER A 135 -22.80 9.87 -0.10
C SER A 135 -24.18 10.28 0.42
N ALA A 136 -24.72 11.36 -0.14
CA ALA A 136 -26.13 11.75 -0.07
C ALA A 136 -27.05 10.72 -0.77
N GLY A 137 -27.00 9.46 -0.31
CA GLY A 137 -27.83 8.35 -0.74
C GLY A 137 -28.48 7.69 0.49
N PRO A 138 -29.52 6.88 0.29
CA PRO A 138 -30.20 6.20 1.38
C PRO A 138 -29.25 5.26 2.15
N ILE A 139 -29.33 5.28 3.48
CA ILE A 139 -28.52 4.49 4.39
C ILE A 139 -29.10 3.07 4.50
N ASP A 140 -28.31 2.06 4.13
CA ASP A 140 -28.65 0.64 4.28
C ASP A 140 -28.69 0.22 5.75
N LEU A 141 -29.86 -0.07 6.33
CA LEU A 141 -30.00 -0.48 7.74
C LEU A 141 -29.20 -1.75 8.09
N ASN A 142 -29.04 -2.65 7.12
CA ASN A 142 -28.29 -3.89 7.30
C ASN A 142 -26.78 -3.67 7.33
N ARG A 143 -26.27 -2.66 6.61
CA ARG A 143 -24.83 -2.38 6.49
C ARG A 143 -24.37 -1.18 7.30
N ALA A 144 -25.30 -0.33 7.72
CA ALA A 144 -25.02 0.90 8.44
C ALA A 144 -24.26 0.63 9.73
N THR A 145 -23.26 1.47 9.95
CA THR A 145 -22.48 1.55 11.18
C THR A 145 -23.16 2.49 12.17
N LEU A 146 -22.74 2.42 13.44
CA LEU A 146 -23.23 3.31 14.50
C LEU A 146 -23.10 4.79 14.11
N ALA A 147 -22.00 5.16 13.48
CA ALA A 147 -21.73 6.52 13.04
C ALA A 147 -22.69 6.96 11.93
N GLU A 148 -23.00 6.08 10.97
CA GLU A 148 -23.96 6.39 9.90
C GLU A 148 -25.39 6.52 10.43
N LEU A 149 -25.78 5.65 11.36
CA LEU A 149 -27.08 5.75 12.03
C LEU A 149 -27.20 7.05 12.85
N ASP A 150 -26.13 7.48 13.52
CA ASP A 150 -26.09 8.74 14.28
C ASP A 150 -26.24 9.99 13.40
N THR A 151 -25.90 9.92 12.10
CA THR A 151 -26.13 11.05 11.17
C THR A 151 -27.60 11.27 10.83
N LEU A 152 -28.47 10.30 11.13
CA LEU A 152 -29.89 10.38 10.81
C LEU A 152 -30.63 11.35 11.75
N PRO A 153 -31.58 12.14 11.22
CA PRO A 153 -32.33 13.07 12.06
C PRO A 153 -33.10 12.30 13.14
N ARG A 154 -32.99 12.77 14.39
CA ARG A 154 -33.66 12.20 15.59
C ARG A 154 -33.11 10.83 16.04
N ILE A 155 -32.13 10.26 15.34
CA ILE A 155 -31.33 9.14 15.84
C ILE A 155 -30.12 9.73 16.56
N GLY A 156 -29.90 9.30 17.79
CA GLY A 156 -28.67 9.58 18.52
C GLY A 156 -27.94 8.29 18.87
N PRO A 157 -26.80 8.37 19.55
CA PRO A 157 -25.93 7.21 19.78
C PRO A 157 -26.65 6.07 20.53
N SER A 158 -27.57 6.42 21.44
CA SER A 158 -28.38 5.44 22.17
C SER A 158 -29.41 4.71 21.30
N LEU A 159 -29.99 5.39 20.31
CA LEU A 159 -30.98 4.78 19.42
C LEU A 159 -30.30 3.99 18.30
N ALA A 160 -29.18 4.51 17.78
CA ALA A 160 -28.30 3.79 16.86
C ALA A 160 -27.82 2.45 17.43
N GLN A 161 -27.38 2.44 18.70
CA GLN A 161 -27.02 1.19 19.39
C GLN A 161 -28.17 0.20 19.44
N ARG A 162 -29.40 0.64 19.70
CA ARG A 162 -30.57 -0.25 19.75
C ARG A 162 -30.94 -0.82 18.38
N ILE A 163 -30.73 -0.06 17.31
CA ILE A 163 -30.93 -0.55 15.93
C ILE A 163 -29.94 -1.68 15.64
N LEU A 164 -28.67 -1.52 16.04
CA LEU A 164 -27.66 -2.57 15.89
C LEU A 164 -27.99 -3.79 16.76
N ASP A 165 -28.36 -3.59 18.03
CA ASP A 165 -28.76 -4.67 18.94
C ASP A 165 -29.97 -5.45 18.41
N TRP A 166 -30.99 -4.74 17.90
CA TRP A 166 -32.15 -5.34 17.25
C TRP A 166 -31.74 -6.11 15.98
N ARG A 167 -30.81 -5.59 15.17
CA ARG A 167 -30.28 -6.26 13.97
C ARG A 167 -29.57 -7.56 14.33
N ASP A 168 -28.72 -7.55 15.34
CA ASP A 168 -28.00 -8.72 15.83
C ASP A 168 -28.95 -9.76 16.45
N ALA A 169 -30.03 -9.32 17.10
CA ALA A 169 -31.04 -10.21 17.71
C ALA A 169 -32.02 -10.82 16.69
N ASN A 170 -32.43 -10.07 15.66
CA ASN A 170 -33.44 -10.48 14.67
C ASN A 170 -32.83 -10.94 13.34
N GLY A 171 -31.51 -10.80 13.16
CA GLY A 171 -30.77 -11.28 12.00
C GLY A 171 -30.77 -10.34 10.79
N GLY A 172 -31.22 -9.10 10.94
CA GLY A 172 -31.31 -8.11 9.86
C GLY A 172 -32.66 -7.43 9.77
N PHE A 173 -32.73 -6.34 9.00
CA PHE A 173 -33.97 -5.70 8.57
C PHE A 173 -34.36 -6.28 7.21
N THR A 174 -35.55 -6.86 7.10
CA THR A 174 -36.17 -7.30 5.84
C THR A 174 -36.99 -6.19 5.19
N SER A 175 -37.41 -5.20 5.97
CA SER A 175 -38.18 -4.04 5.50
C SER A 175 -37.91 -2.82 6.37
N VAL A 176 -38.11 -1.63 5.78
CA VAL A 176 -37.91 -0.37 6.49
C VAL A 176 -38.88 -0.21 7.68
N ASP A 177 -40.09 -0.79 7.60
CA ASP A 177 -41.12 -0.70 8.66
C ASP A 177 -40.69 -1.37 9.98
N GLU A 178 -39.77 -2.34 9.94
CA GLU A 178 -39.25 -3.03 11.14
C GLU A 178 -38.48 -2.10 12.08
N LEU A 179 -38.08 -0.91 11.62
CA LEU A 179 -37.58 0.15 12.51
C LEU A 179 -38.58 0.48 13.63
N ARG A 180 -39.89 0.28 13.42
CA ARG A 180 -40.92 0.56 14.43
C ARG A 180 -40.92 -0.48 15.56
N GLU A 181 -40.35 -1.67 15.34
CA GLU A 181 -40.18 -2.68 16.38
C GLU A 181 -39.00 -2.37 17.30
N VAL A 182 -38.10 -1.48 16.87
CA VAL A 182 -36.96 -1.03 17.67
C VAL A 182 -37.46 -0.13 18.80
N SER A 183 -37.21 -0.56 20.04
CA SER A 183 -37.60 0.18 21.24
C SER A 183 -37.05 1.61 21.25
N GLY A 184 -37.95 2.59 21.13
CA GLY A 184 -37.65 4.03 21.14
C GLY A 184 -37.77 4.72 19.78
N ILE A 185 -38.07 3.98 18.70
CA ILE A 185 -38.47 4.56 17.42
C ILE A 185 -39.99 4.71 17.42
N GLY A 186 -40.46 5.96 17.54
CA GLY A 186 -41.88 6.28 17.36
C GLY A 186 -42.20 6.65 15.92
N ASP A 187 -43.49 6.75 15.58
CA ASP A 187 -43.96 7.04 14.21
C ASP A 187 -43.32 8.32 13.64
N LYS A 188 -43.13 9.35 14.47
CA LYS A 188 -42.47 10.61 14.08
C LYS A 188 -41.00 10.44 13.66
N THR A 189 -40.29 9.55 14.35
CA THR A 189 -38.88 9.26 14.02
C THR A 189 -38.84 8.43 12.75
N PHE A 190 -39.69 7.41 12.64
CA PHE A 190 -39.80 6.57 11.45
C PHE A 190 -40.13 7.37 10.17
N GLU A 191 -41.09 8.31 10.22
CA GLU A 191 -41.45 9.16 9.08
C GLU A 191 -40.26 9.98 8.55
N SER A 192 -39.39 10.45 9.45
CA SER A 192 -38.19 11.20 9.06
C SER A 192 -37.10 10.29 8.47
N LEU A 193 -37.14 9.00 8.79
CA LEU A 193 -36.12 8.03 8.41
C LEU A 193 -36.45 7.32 7.11
N ARG A 194 -37.72 7.03 6.83
CA ARG A 194 -38.14 6.20 5.69
C ARG A 194 -37.71 6.76 4.33
N GLU A 195 -37.44 8.06 4.22
CA GLU A 195 -36.95 8.71 3.00
C GLU A 195 -35.42 8.70 2.89
N LEU A 196 -34.74 8.34 3.98
CA LEU A 196 -33.28 8.38 4.14
C LEU A 196 -32.66 6.99 4.36
N VAL A 197 -33.47 5.94 4.53
CA VAL A 197 -32.99 4.58 4.81
C VAL A 197 -33.51 3.54 3.81
N THR A 198 -32.75 2.46 3.63
CA THR A 198 -33.09 1.31 2.80
C THR A 198 -32.59 0.01 3.44
N VAL A 199 -32.92 -1.16 2.89
CA VAL A 199 -32.62 -2.50 3.47
C VAL A 199 -31.82 -3.39 2.54
#